data_AF-A0A1D8DX88-F1
#
_entry.id   AF-A0A1D8DX88-F1
#
_cell.length_a   1.000
_cell.length_b   1.000
_cell.length_c   1.000
_cell.angle_alpha   90.00
_cell.angle_beta   90.00
_cell.angle_gamma   90.00
#
_symmetry.space_group_name_H-M   'P 1'
#
loop_
_entity.id
_entity.type
_entity.pdbx_description
1 polymer ?
#
loop_
_entity_poly.entity_id
_entity_poly.type
_entity_poly.pdbx_seq_one_letter_code
_entity_poly.pdbx_strand_id
1 'polypeptide(L)' 'MTPAARKPVVLHLREEWHLSERRACGLVCVSRMAMRYASRRDDTALRVRLRELAAERRRWGYRKLHVLLAA' A
#
# COMPACT_ATOMS: atom_id res chain seq x y z
N MET A 1 1.20 -14.18 -7.40
CA MET A 1 1.82 -12.87 -7.72
C MET A 1 0.82 -11.77 -7.44
N THR A 2 1.18 -10.76 -6.64
CA THR A 2 0.26 -9.66 -6.27
C THR A 2 0.17 -8.60 -7.38
N PRO A 3 -0.92 -7.82 -7.45
CA PRO A 3 -1.01 -6.69 -8.39
C PRO A 3 0.13 -5.69 -8.23
N ALA A 4 0.57 -5.44 -6.99
CA ALA A 4 1.69 -4.54 -6.69
C ALA A 4 3.00 -4.99 -7.37
N ALA A 5 3.30 -6.29 -7.35
CA ALA A 5 4.48 -6.86 -8.00
C ALA A 5 4.41 -6.75 -9.54
N ARG A 6 3.22 -6.63 -10.13
CA ARG A 6 3.02 -6.52 -11.58
C ARG A 6 3.07 -5.08 -12.10
N LYS A 7 2.80 -4.08 -11.26
CA LYS A 7 2.79 -2.66 -11.67
C LYS A 7 4.11 -2.20 -12.32
N PRO A 8 5.31 -2.59 -11.83
CA PRO A 8 6.56 -2.19 -12.47
C PRO A 8 6.65 -2.64 -13.94
N VAL A 9 6.16 -3.84 -14.26
CA VAL A 9 6.13 -4.36 -15.63
C VAL A 9 5.20 -3.52 -16.50
N VAL A 10 4.03 -3.13 -15.99
CA VAL A 10 3.11 -2.24 -16.72
C VAL A 10 3.75 -0.87 -16.99
N LEU A 11 4.49 -0.32 -16.03
CA LEU A 11 5.19 0.96 -16.19
C LEU A 11 6.28 0.85 -17.27
N HIS A 12 7.12 -0.19 -17.19
CA HIS A 12 8.14 -0.47 -18.18
C HIS A 12 7.55 -0.64 -19.60
N LEU A 13 6.44 -1.36 -19.73
CA LEU A 13 5.70 -1.50 -21.00
C LEU A 13 5.21 -0.16 -21.59
N ARG A 14 4.88 0.81 -20.73
CA ARG A 14 4.43 2.14 -21.14
C ARG A 14 5.59 3.08 -21.49
N GLU A 15 6.69 2.97 -20.76
CA GLU A 15 7.85 3.85 -20.90
C GLU A 15 8.69 3.46 -22.11
N GLU A 16 9.06 2.18 -22.26
CA GLU A 16 9.97 1.71 -23.32
C GLU A 16 9.26 1.49 -24.67
N TRP A 17 8.04 0.95 -24.63
CA TRP A 17 7.29 0.59 -25.85
C TRP A 17 6.12 1.54 -26.13
N HIS A 18 6.00 2.64 -25.38
CA HIS A 18 4.95 3.66 -25.54
C HIS A 18 3.52 3.09 -25.61
N LEU A 19 3.28 1.95 -24.97
CA LEU A 19 1.97 1.32 -24.97
C LEU A 19 0.98 2.14 -24.13
N SER A 20 -0.29 2.15 -24.55
CA SER A 20 -1.33 2.69 -23.68
C SER A 20 -1.46 1.85 -22.40
N GLU A 21 -1.84 2.49 -21.29
CA GLU A 21 -2.08 1.79 -20.02
C GLU A 21 -3.04 0.60 -20.20
N ARG A 22 -4.07 0.73 -21.04
CA ARG A 22 -5.02 -0.36 -21.34
C ARG A 22 -4.31 -1.56 -21.96
N ARG A 23 -3.45 -1.35 -22.96
CA ARG A 23 -2.74 -2.41 -23.66
C ARG A 23 -1.69 -3.06 -22.76
N ALA A 24 -0.90 -2.26 -22.04
CA ALA A 24 0.08 -2.75 -21.07
C ALA A 24 -0.57 -3.57 -19.94
N CYS A 25 -1.67 -3.07 -19.36
CA CYS A 25 -2.43 -3.81 -18.35
C CYS A 25 -2.99 -5.14 -18.86
N GLY A 26 -3.47 -5.18 -20.11
CA GLY A 26 -3.96 -6.40 -20.76
C GLY A 26 -2.87 -7.46 -20.89
N LEU A 27 -1.66 -7.06 -21.31
CA LEU A 27 -0.51 -7.96 -21.47
C LEU A 27 -0.01 -8.54 -20.14
N VAL A 28 -0.06 -7.76 -19.06
CA VAL A 28 0.45 -8.16 -17.74
C VAL A 28 -0.65 -8.78 -16.85
N CYS A 29 -1.87 -8.88 -17.36
CA CYS A 29 -3.05 -9.37 -16.62
C CYS A 29 -3.26 -8.61 -15.29
N VAL A 30 -3.22 -7.27 -15.33
CA VAL A 30 -3.55 -6.39 -14.20
C VAL A 30 -4.78 -5.57 -14.54
N SER A 31 -5.73 -5.44 -13.63
CA SER A 31 -6.87 -4.54 -13.85
C SER A 31 -6.41 -3.08 -13.82
N ARG A 32 -6.94 -2.24 -14.72
CA ARG A 32 -6.65 -0.80 -14.72
C ARG A 32 -7.00 -0.13 -13.38
N MET A 33 -8.03 -0.63 -12.69
CA MET A 33 -8.40 -0.15 -11.36
C MET A 33 -7.29 -0.42 -10.33
N ALA A 34 -6.74 -1.64 -10.32
CA ALA A 34 -5.60 -1.97 -9.47
C ALA A 34 -4.35 -1.17 -9.86
N MET A 35 -4.11 -0.96 -11.15
CA MET A 35 -2.99 -0.13 -11.64
C MET A 35 -3.07 1.29 -11.09
N ARG A 36 -4.24 1.92 -11.19
CA ARG A 36 -4.50 3.30 -10.73
C ARG A 36 -4.64 3.45 -9.22
N TYR A 37 -4.87 2.36 -8.50
CA TYR A 37 -5.01 2.40 -7.05
C TYR A 37 -3.72 2.90 -6.39
N ALA A 38 -3.84 4.02 -5.68
CA ALA A 38 -2.83 4.58 -4.79
C ALA A 38 -3.50 4.86 -3.44
N SER A 39 -2.88 4.41 -2.34
CA SER A 39 -3.36 4.73 -1.01
C SER A 39 -3.29 6.24 -0.80
N ARG A 40 -4.41 6.86 -0.44
CA ARG A 40 -4.48 8.29 -0.09
C ARG A 40 -4.29 8.55 1.39
N ARG A 41 -4.30 7.50 2.21
CA ARG A 41 -4.25 7.60 3.66
C ARG A 41 -2.79 7.58 4.11
N ASP A 42 -2.35 8.67 4.75
CA ASP A 42 -1.07 8.72 5.44
C ASP A 42 -1.23 8.40 6.92
N ASP A 43 -1.20 7.11 7.25
CA ASP A 43 -1.23 6.63 8.64
C ASP A 43 0.17 6.55 9.25
N THR A 44 1.17 7.25 8.70
CA THR A 44 2.56 7.12 9.18
C THR A 44 2.70 7.60 10.61
N ALA A 45 2.17 8.78 10.95
CA ALA A 45 2.16 9.29 12.32
C ALA A 45 1.44 8.34 13.29
N LEU A 46 0.27 7.83 12.90
CA LEU A 46 -0.50 6.87 13.69
C LEU A 46 0.28 5.57 13.95
N ARG A 47 0.93 5.03 12.92
CA ARG A 47 1.77 3.82 13.04
C ARG A 47 3.01 4.04 13.88
N VAL A 48 3.62 5.23 13.83
CA VAL A 48 4.74 5.59 14.71
C VAL A 48 4.25 5.61 16.15
N ARG A 49 3.17 6.32 16.43
CA ARG A 49 2.60 6.41 17.79
C ARG A 49 2.20 5.04 18.36
N LEU A 50 1.63 4.17 17.54
CA LEU A 50 1.31 2.79 17.92
C LEU A 50 2.56 1.99 18.34
N ARG A 51 3.66 2.14 17.61
CA ARG A 51 4.90 1.43 17.92
C ARG A 51 5.55 1.94 19.19
N GLU A 52 5.50 3.25 19.43
CA GLU A 52 5.95 3.85 20.70
C GLU A 52 5.19 3.27 21.88
N LEU A 53 3.85 3.33 21.84
CA LEU A 53 3.00 2.79 22.90
C LEU A 53 3.18 1.28 23.10
N ALA A 54 3.37 0.53 22.01
CA ALA A 54 3.66 -0.90 22.09
C ALA A 54 5.04 -1.20 22.70
N ALA A 55 6.02 -0.31 22.50
CA ALA A 55 7.36 -0.44 23.06
C ALA A 55 7.38 -0.15 24.57
N GLU A 56 6.49 0.72 25.08
CA GLU A 56 6.40 1.01 26.52
C GLU A 56 6.08 -0.24 27.36
N ARG A 57 5.18 -1.12 26.88
CA ARG A 57 4.79 -2.35 27.58
C ARG A 57 4.43 -3.47 26.60
N ARG A 58 5.26 -4.51 26.54
CA ARG A 58 5.07 -5.70 25.66
C ARG A 58 3.74 -6.46 25.87
N ARG A 59 3.10 -6.39 27.05
CA ARG A 59 1.80 -7.05 27.32
C ARG A 59 0.59 -6.24 26.84
N TRP A 60 0.77 -5.00 26.36
CA TRP A 60 -0.34 -4.23 25.82
C TRP A 60 -0.75 -4.77 24.47
N GLY A 61 -1.91 -5.45 24.44
CA GLY A 61 -2.55 -5.88 23.20
C GLY A 61 -3.26 -4.72 22.48
N TYR A 62 -3.75 -4.98 21.27
CA TYR A 62 -4.35 -3.97 20.38
C TYR A 62 -5.47 -3.14 21.05
N ARG A 63 -6.26 -3.74 21.94
CA ARG A 63 -7.35 -3.04 22.65
C ARG A 63 -6.82 -1.94 23.57
N LYS A 64 -5.74 -2.20 24.32
CA LYS A 64 -5.17 -1.20 25.22
C LYS A 64 -4.51 -0.08 24.43
N LEU A 65 -3.77 -0.43 23.37
CA LEU A 65 -3.17 0.54 22.46
C LEU A 65 -4.22 1.44 21.78
N HIS A 66 -5.36 0.88 21.39
CA HIS A 66 -6.46 1.64 20.79
C HIS A 66 -7.02 2.70 21.75
N VAL A 67 -7.22 2.36 23.02
CA VAL A 67 -7.65 3.33 24.04
C VAL A 67 -6.61 4.43 24.24
N LEU A 68 -5.32 4.08 24.27
CA LEU A 68 -4.22 5.04 24.44
C LEU A 68 -3.98 5.94 23.23
N LEU A 69 -4.47 5.54 22.05
CA LEU A 69 -4.46 6.36 20.85
C LEU A 69 -5.64 7.33 20.77
N ALA A 70 -6.75 7.00 21.43
CA ALA A 70 -7.98 7.79 21.41
C ALA A 70 -8.00 8.89 22.49
N ALA A 71 -7.04 8.85 23.43
CA ALA A 71 -6.82 9.84 24.48
C ALA A 71 -5.75 10.85 24.04
#